data_AF-A0A3A4AUD7-F1
#
_entry.id   AF-A0A3A4AUD7-F1
#
_cell.length_a   1.000
_cell.length_b   1.000
_cell.length_c   1.000
_cell.angle_alpha   90.00
_cell.angle_beta   90.00
_cell.angle_gamma   90.00
#
_symmetry.space_group_name_H-M   'P 1'
#
loop_
_entity.id
_entity.type
_entity.pdbx_description
1 polymer ?
#
loop_
_entity_poly.entity_id
_entity_poly.type
_entity_poly.pdbx_seq_one_letter_code
_entity_poly.pdbx_strand_id
1 'polypeptide(L)'
;MNDRELLDGRRFVIVNTADGESAPENATEFLTREAGGVVWGTYRGGEVTHGRFVGTRVEREVELSYAHRLADGELAAGHSRTRIELLPDGRLRLVGESGETEESPAAGPDGEPGEDAAEGAGEAPEGGSEPEKSLVGVVEEVR
;
A
#
# COMPACT_ATOMS: atom_id res chain seq x y z
N MET A 1 -27.02 7.14 -0.66
CA MET A 1 -25.56 7.14 -0.45
C MET A 1 -24.94 7.72 -1.69
N ASN A 2 -24.12 8.77 -1.56
CA ASN A 2 -23.43 9.33 -2.71
C ASN A 2 -22.31 8.35 -3.09
N ASP A 3 -22.52 7.60 -4.17
CA ASP A 3 -21.53 6.69 -4.76
C ASP A 3 -20.23 7.41 -5.19
N ARG A 4 -20.24 8.75 -5.14
CA ARG A 4 -19.13 9.64 -5.48
C ARG A 4 -18.01 9.73 -4.45
N GLU A 5 -18.23 9.32 -3.21
CA GLU A 5 -17.23 9.43 -2.12
C GLU A 5 -17.26 8.14 -1.28
N LEU A 6 -17.11 7.00 -1.94
CA LEU A 6 -17.35 5.69 -1.35
C LEU A 6 -16.39 5.40 -0.18
N LEU A 7 -15.17 5.94 -0.21
CA LEU A 7 -14.13 5.66 0.77
C LEU A 7 -13.98 6.76 1.85
N ASP A 8 -14.68 7.89 1.74
CA ASP A 8 -14.46 9.00 2.66
C ASP A 8 -14.83 8.66 4.10
N GLY A 9 -13.89 8.94 5.01
CA GLY A 9 -14.07 8.74 6.45
C GLY A 9 -14.05 7.27 6.88
N ARG A 10 -13.79 6.33 5.97
CA ARG A 10 -13.76 4.90 6.27
C ARG A 10 -12.42 4.46 6.82
N ARG A 11 -12.47 3.37 7.56
CA ARG A 11 -11.31 2.72 8.14
C ARG A 11 -11.23 1.29 7.63
N PHE A 12 -10.02 0.83 7.33
CA PHE A 12 -9.79 -0.52 6.87
C PHE A 12 -8.67 -1.17 7.67
N VAL A 13 -8.69 -2.49 7.77
CA VAL A 13 -7.63 -3.29 8.39
C VAL A 13 -7.19 -4.40 7.44
N ILE A 14 -5.89 -4.73 7.43
CA ILE A 14 -5.42 -5.92 6.71
C ILE A 14 -6.10 -7.16 7.29
N VAL A 15 -6.65 -7.97 6.39
CA VAL A 15 -7.16 -9.31 6.72
C VAL A 15 -6.30 -10.35 6.02
N ASN A 16 -5.86 -11.36 6.77
CA ASN A 16 -5.14 -12.47 6.17
C ASN A 16 -6.17 -13.43 5.55
N THR A 17 -6.11 -13.63 4.24
CA THR A 17 -7.08 -14.46 3.50
C THR A 17 -6.97 -15.96 3.79
N ALA A 18 -6.00 -16.38 4.60
CA ALA A 18 -5.72 -17.79 4.84
C ALA A 18 -6.73 -18.49 5.78
N ASP A 19 -7.35 -17.81 6.75
CA ASP A 19 -8.14 -18.53 7.78
C ASP A 19 -9.42 -17.84 8.27
N GLY A 20 -9.91 -16.78 7.60
CA GLY A 20 -11.19 -16.15 7.97
C GLY A 20 -11.23 -15.58 9.40
N GLU A 21 -10.07 -15.48 10.06
CA GLU A 21 -9.93 -14.99 11.42
C GLU A 21 -9.69 -13.48 11.45
N SER A 22 -10.12 -12.91 12.56
CA SER A 22 -10.04 -11.50 12.92
C SER A 22 -8.67 -10.89 12.58
N ALA A 23 -8.66 -9.61 12.24
CA ALA A 23 -7.42 -8.86 12.01
C ALA A 23 -6.43 -9.08 13.18
N PRO A 24 -5.13 -9.30 12.89
CA PRO A 24 -4.14 -9.52 13.95
C PRO A 24 -4.12 -8.35 14.94
N GLU A 25 -3.67 -8.62 16.17
CA GLU A 25 -3.62 -7.63 17.26
C GLU A 25 -2.89 -6.32 16.89
N ASN A 26 -1.91 -6.42 15.98
CA ASN A 26 -1.17 -5.28 15.42
C ASN A 26 -1.45 -5.12 13.93
N ALA A 27 -2.67 -5.35 13.45
CA ALA A 27 -3.00 -5.18 12.04
C ALA A 27 -2.72 -3.74 11.57
N THR A 28 -2.25 -3.61 10.33
CA THR A 28 -2.13 -2.30 9.70
C THR A 28 -3.52 -1.71 9.47
N GLU A 29 -3.77 -0.56 10.08
CA GLU A 29 -5.01 0.20 9.99
C GLU A 29 -4.85 1.36 9.01
N PHE A 30 -5.86 1.55 8.16
CA PHE A 30 -5.93 2.61 7.15
C PHE A 30 -7.03 3.59 7.53
N LEU A 31 -6.72 4.88 7.44
CA LEU A 31 -7.70 5.97 7.56
C LEU A 31 -7.81 6.64 6.21
N THR A 32 -8.97 6.51 5.57
CA THR A 32 -9.18 6.96 4.20
C THR A 32 -10.04 8.23 4.14
N ARG A 33 -9.68 9.10 3.21
CA ARG A 33 -10.42 10.29 2.81
C ARG A 33 -10.63 10.26 1.32
N GLU A 34 -11.77 10.76 0.89
CA GLU A 34 -12.08 10.88 -0.53
C GLU A 34 -12.85 12.17 -0.80
N ALA A 35 -12.45 12.88 -1.85
CA ALA A 35 -13.20 14.02 -2.36
C ALA A 35 -12.97 14.15 -3.87
N GLY A 36 -14.05 14.25 -4.64
CA GLY A 36 -13.97 14.52 -6.08
C GLY A 36 -13.16 13.48 -6.88
N GLY A 37 -13.17 12.20 -6.45
CA GLY A 37 -12.41 11.11 -7.09
C GLY A 37 -10.94 11.03 -6.68
N VAL A 38 -10.46 11.93 -5.82
CA VAL A 38 -9.13 11.83 -5.19
C VAL A 38 -9.26 11.10 -3.87
N VAL A 39 -8.38 10.12 -3.64
CA VAL A 39 -8.32 9.30 -2.43
C VAL A 39 -7.00 9.54 -1.74
N TRP A 40 -6.99 9.74 -0.42
CA TRP A 40 -5.75 9.89 0.35
C TRP A 40 -5.94 9.44 1.80
N GLY A 41 -4.84 9.26 2.51
CA GLY A 41 -4.93 8.82 3.88
C GLY A 41 -3.60 8.53 4.55
N THR A 42 -3.73 7.94 5.73
CA THR A 42 -2.61 7.50 6.57
C THR A 42 -2.83 6.06 6.99
N TYR A 43 -1.75 5.34 7.23
CA TYR A 43 -1.79 4.00 7.80
C TYR A 43 -0.65 3.74 8.76
N ARG A 44 -0.85 2.79 9.67
CA ARG A 44 0.11 2.37 10.69
C ARG A 44 -0.30 1.02 11.27
N GLY A 45 0.62 0.33 11.93
CA GLY A 45 0.42 -1.04 12.43
C GLY A 45 1.28 -2.03 11.65
N GLY A 46 1.38 -3.26 12.15
CA GLY A 46 2.38 -4.23 11.71
C GLY A 46 3.78 -3.68 11.95
N GLU A 47 4.62 -3.77 10.93
CA GLU A 47 5.94 -3.12 10.94
C GLU A 47 5.89 -1.64 10.56
N VAL A 48 4.75 -1.13 10.09
CA VAL A 48 4.63 0.26 9.62
C VAL A 48 4.44 1.24 10.77
N THR A 49 5.43 2.09 10.98
CA THR A 49 5.38 3.18 11.98
C THR A 49 4.64 4.42 11.47
N HIS A 50 4.83 4.78 10.20
CA HIS A 50 4.24 5.96 9.57
C HIS A 50 4.02 5.71 8.08
N GLY A 51 2.77 5.53 7.65
CA GLY A 51 2.40 5.37 6.24
C GLY A 51 1.46 6.45 5.74
N ARG A 52 1.61 6.82 4.46
CA ARG A 52 0.71 7.72 3.72
C ARG A 52 0.45 7.18 2.32
N PHE A 53 -0.72 7.51 1.78
CA PHE A 53 -1.07 7.22 0.39
C PHE A 53 -1.89 8.36 -0.22
N VAL A 54 -1.80 8.47 -1.53
CA VAL A 54 -2.63 9.34 -2.37
C VAL A 54 -2.90 8.63 -3.69
N GLY A 55 -4.05 8.90 -4.29
CA GLY A 55 -4.43 8.25 -5.53
C GLY A 55 -5.77 8.73 -6.07
N THR A 56 -6.29 7.96 -7.00
CA THR A 56 -7.54 8.26 -7.70
C THR A 56 -8.48 7.06 -7.68
N ARG A 57 -9.78 7.32 -7.59
CA ARG A 57 -10.83 6.32 -7.76
C ARG A 57 -11.67 6.60 -9.00
N VAL A 58 -11.85 5.58 -9.81
CA VAL A 58 -12.82 5.55 -10.90
C VAL A 58 -13.74 4.36 -10.67
N GLU A 59 -15.02 4.64 -10.41
CA GLU A 59 -16.02 3.63 -10.07
C GLU A 59 -15.58 2.75 -8.87
N ARG A 60 -15.13 1.52 -9.14
CA ARG A 60 -14.68 0.56 -8.11
C ARG A 60 -13.18 0.30 -8.14
N GLU A 61 -12.46 0.97 -9.03
CA GLU A 61 -11.02 0.81 -9.20
C GLU A 61 -10.32 1.98 -8.52
N VAL A 62 -9.28 1.68 -7.74
CA VAL A 62 -8.47 2.65 -7.02
C VAL A 62 -7.02 2.42 -7.40
N GLU A 63 -6.35 3.47 -7.85
CA GLU A 63 -4.90 3.48 -8.05
C GLU A 63 -4.28 4.35 -6.97
N LEU A 64 -3.33 3.80 -6.20
CA LEU A 64 -2.66 4.49 -5.10
C LEU A 64 -1.16 4.55 -5.34
N SER A 65 -0.56 5.66 -4.92
CA SER A 65 0.86 5.78 -4.64
C SER A 65 1.04 5.93 -3.14
N TYR A 66 2.00 5.22 -2.56
CA TYR A 66 2.21 5.19 -1.12
C TYR A 66 3.69 5.28 -0.76
N ALA A 67 3.92 5.73 0.47
CA ALA A 67 5.23 5.67 1.11
C ALA A 67 5.05 5.45 2.61
N HIS A 68 5.98 4.72 3.22
CA HIS A 68 6.00 4.52 4.66
C HIS A 68 7.40 4.30 5.24
N ARG A 69 7.48 4.39 6.56
CA ARG A 69 8.64 4.00 7.36
C ARG A 69 8.34 2.75 8.19
N LEU A 70 9.19 1.75 8.07
CA LEU A 70 9.15 0.52 8.85
C LEU A 70 9.76 0.71 10.25
N ALA A 71 9.54 -0.26 11.14
CA ALA A 71 9.99 -0.21 12.53
C ALA A 71 11.53 -0.29 12.64
N ASP A 72 12.16 -1.03 11.75
CA ASP A 72 13.62 -1.13 11.58
C ASP A 72 14.27 0.17 11.06
N GLY A 73 13.45 1.08 10.53
CA GLY A 73 13.85 2.37 10.00
C GLY A 73 14.01 2.45 8.49
N GLU A 74 13.77 1.36 7.77
CA GLU A 74 13.71 1.36 6.32
C GLU A 74 12.53 2.20 5.81
N LEU A 75 12.70 2.77 4.62
CA LEU A 75 11.67 3.52 3.89
C LEU A 75 11.27 2.70 2.67
N ALA A 76 9.96 2.45 2.53
CA ALA A 76 9.40 1.81 1.35
C ALA A 76 8.39 2.73 0.69
N ALA A 77 8.28 2.62 -0.63
CA ALA A 77 7.30 3.33 -1.44
C ALA A 77 6.94 2.49 -2.65
N GLY A 78 5.77 2.76 -3.22
CA GLY A 78 5.32 2.05 -4.41
C GLY A 78 3.94 2.50 -4.88
N HIS A 79 3.41 1.71 -5.79
CA HIS A 79 2.09 1.90 -6.37
C HIS A 79 1.26 0.64 -6.20
N SER A 80 -0.06 0.79 -6.09
CA SER A 80 -0.97 -0.35 -6.06
C SER A 80 -2.24 -0.05 -6.84
N ARG A 81 -2.81 -1.11 -7.40
CA ARG A 81 -4.16 -1.12 -7.96
C ARG A 81 -5.04 -1.95 -7.06
N THR A 82 -6.24 -1.45 -6.77
CA THR A 82 -7.13 -2.05 -5.80
C THR A 82 -8.56 -1.97 -6.28
N ARG A 83 -9.27 -3.09 -6.18
CA ARG A 83 -10.69 -3.20 -6.51
C ARG A 83 -11.55 -3.15 -5.26
N ILE A 84 -12.66 -2.40 -5.32
CA ILE A 84 -13.66 -2.27 -4.27
C ILE A 84 -14.76 -3.32 -4.45
N GLU A 85 -14.95 -4.15 -3.43
CA GLU A 85 -16.02 -5.13 -3.30
C GLU A 85 -16.97 -4.73 -2.17
N LEU A 86 -18.27 -4.92 -2.41
CA LEU A 86 -19.30 -4.71 -1.38
C LEU A 86 -19.62 -6.07 -0.76
N LEU A 87 -19.43 -6.18 0.55
CA LEU A 87 -19.74 -7.38 1.31
C LEU A 87 -21.25 -7.47 1.61
N PRO A 88 -21.78 -8.68 1.89
CA PRO A 88 -23.21 -8.87 2.19
C PRO A 88 -23.72 -8.10 3.42
N ASP A 89 -22.83 -7.75 4.36
CA ASP A 89 -23.12 -6.98 5.58
C ASP A 89 -23.05 -5.45 5.36
N GLY A 90 -22.81 -5.03 4.11
CA GLY A 90 -22.69 -3.64 3.69
C GLY A 90 -21.34 -3.00 4.02
N ARG A 91 -20.35 -3.78 4.45
CA ARG A 91 -18.95 -3.32 4.55
C ARG A 91 -18.26 -3.37 3.20
N LEU A 92 -17.18 -2.62 3.06
CA LEU A 92 -16.32 -2.66 1.89
C LEU A 92 -15.11 -3.56 2.11
N ARG A 93 -14.74 -4.31 1.07
CA ARG A 93 -13.49 -5.04 0.97
C ARG A 93 -12.69 -4.47 -0.19
N LEU A 94 -11.42 -4.22 0.04
CA LEU A 94 -10.46 -3.74 -0.95
C LEU A 94 -9.52 -4.89 -1.28
N VAL A 95 -9.42 -5.23 -2.55
CA VAL A 95 -8.57 -6.32 -3.03
C VAL A 95 -7.47 -5.71 -3.89
N GLY A 96 -6.26 -5.64 -3.34
CA GLY A 96 -5.08 -5.21 -4.07
C GLY A 96 -4.63 -6.28 -5.07
N GLU A 97 -4.35 -5.88 -6.29
CA GLU A 97 -3.69 -6.75 -7.28
C GLU A 97 -2.17 -6.66 -7.08
N SER A 98 -1.50 -7.80 -7.03
CA SER A 98 -0.04 -7.86 -7.13
C SER A 98 0.35 -7.57 -8.58
N GLY A 99 0.49 -6.29 -8.91
CA GLY A 99 1.25 -5.88 -10.09
C GLY A 99 2.74 -6.09 -9.81
N GLU A 100 3.50 -6.41 -10.85
CA GLU A 100 4.97 -6.40 -10.79
C GLU A 100 5.41 -4.99 -10.39
N THR A 101 5.96 -4.84 -9.19
CA THR A 101 6.50 -3.56 -8.74
C THR A 101 7.73 -3.26 -9.60
N GLU A 102 7.62 -2.30 -10.53
CA GLU A 102 8.83 -1.68 -11.08
C GLU A 102 9.50 -0.94 -9.93
N GLU A 103 10.70 -1.38 -9.58
CA GLU A 103 11.54 -0.71 -8.59
C GLU A 103 11.70 0.74 -9.03
N SER A 104 11.18 1.67 -8.22
CA SER A 104 11.45 3.08 -8.46
C SER A 104 12.97 3.29 -8.37
N PRO A 105 13.60 3.98 -9.32
CA PRO A 105 14.99 4.37 -9.13
C PRO A 105 15.03 5.21 -7.86
N ALA A 106 15.79 4.75 -6.88
CA ALA A 106 16.09 5.52 -5.69
C ALA A 106 16.39 6.97 -6.09
N ALA A 107 15.76 7.94 -5.43
CA ALA A 107 16.09 9.34 -5.59
C ALA A 107 17.62 9.48 -5.49
N GLY A 108 18.22 10.04 -6.55
CA GLY A 108 19.64 9.89 -6.85
C GLY A 108 20.57 10.37 -5.73
N PRO A 109 21.82 9.87 -5.71
CA PRO A 109 22.83 10.40 -4.80
C PRO A 109 23.15 11.84 -5.22
N ASP A 110 22.86 12.81 -4.35
CA ASP A 110 23.59 14.09 -4.33
C ASP A 110 25.04 13.78 -3.94
N GLY A 111 25.86 13.42 -4.92
CA GLY A 111 27.28 13.16 -4.78
C GLY A 111 27.96 13.17 -6.15
N GLU A 112 28.84 14.14 -6.34
CA GLU A 112 29.56 14.45 -7.58
C GLU A 112 30.18 13.22 -8.29
N PRO A 113 30.22 13.17 -9.65
CA PRO A 113 30.81 12.05 -10.36
C PRO A 113 32.33 12.03 -10.20
N GLY A 114 32.83 11.03 -9.47
CA GLY A 114 34.22 10.61 -9.55
C GLY A 114 34.41 9.62 -10.71
N GLU A 115 35.20 10.02 -11.70
CA GLU A 115 35.73 9.14 -12.76
C GLU A 115 36.55 8.00 -12.13
N ASP A 116 36.14 6.74 -12.32
CA ASP A 116 36.91 5.67 -13.01
C ASP A 116 36.20 4.31 -12.85
N ALA A 117 36.49 3.39 -13.77
CA ALA A 117 35.72 2.19 -14.10
C ALA A 117 35.89 1.01 -13.11
N ALA A 118 34.86 0.14 -13.02
CA ALA A 118 35.06 -1.31 -13.00
C ALA A 118 33.74 -2.08 -13.24
N GLU A 119 33.81 -2.92 -14.25
CA GLU A 119 32.90 -4.01 -14.60
C GLU A 119 32.73 -5.00 -13.42
N GLY A 120 31.49 -5.40 -13.14
CA GLY A 120 31.19 -6.39 -12.10
C GLY A 120 29.72 -6.77 -12.12
N ALA A 121 29.37 -7.76 -12.94
CA ALA A 121 28.08 -8.43 -12.87
C ALA A 121 27.99 -9.18 -11.52
N GLY A 122 27.29 -8.58 -10.56
CA GLY A 122 26.85 -9.26 -9.35
C GLY A 122 25.42 -9.71 -9.54
N GLU A 123 25.21 -11.03 -9.58
CA GLU A 123 23.89 -11.65 -9.43
C GLU A 123 23.17 -11.04 -8.22
N ALA A 124 22.02 -10.41 -8.47
CA ALA A 124 21.11 -9.99 -7.41
C ALA A 124 20.54 -11.26 -6.75
N PRO A 125 20.46 -11.32 -5.40
CA PRO A 125 19.83 -12.45 -4.76
C PRO A 125 18.33 -12.47 -5.10
N GLU A 126 17.87 -13.55 -5.72
CA GLU A 126 16.46 -13.92 -5.76
C GLU A 126 16.00 -14.16 -4.32
N GLY A 127 15.25 -13.22 -3.74
CA GLY A 127 14.89 -13.29 -2.32
C GLY A 127 13.63 -12.51 -1.98
N GLY A 128 12.48 -13.19 -2.08
CA GLY A 128 11.28 -12.95 -1.28
C GLY A 128 10.50 -11.67 -1.56
N SER A 129 9.26 -11.81 -2.09
CA SER A 129 8.24 -10.77 -1.88
C SER A 129 8.01 -10.60 -0.38
N GLU A 130 8.61 -9.57 0.22
CA GLU A 130 8.33 -9.13 1.58
C GLU A 130 6.96 -8.42 1.57
N PRO A 131 5.89 -9.02 2.12
CA PRO A 131 4.55 -8.46 2.04
C PRO A 131 4.42 -7.10 2.74
N GLU A 132 5.31 -6.76 3.67
CA GLU A 132 5.25 -5.50 4.43
C GLU A 132 5.85 -4.31 3.68
N LYS A 133 6.64 -4.54 2.63
CA LYS A 133 7.17 -3.47 1.75
C LYS A 133 6.13 -3.00 0.73
N SER A 134 5.13 -3.84 0.44
CA SER A 134 4.13 -3.59 -0.58
C SER A 134 2.75 -3.33 0.03
N LEU A 135 2.04 -2.31 -0.47
CA LEU A 135 0.63 -2.09 -0.13
C LEU A 135 -0.31 -2.94 -0.99
N VAL A 136 0.05 -4.21 -1.18
CA VAL A 136 -0.72 -5.19 -1.93
C VAL A 136 -1.27 -6.22 -0.96
N GLY A 137 -2.60 -6.33 -0.91
CA GLY A 137 -3.26 -7.25 -0.01
C GLY A 137 -4.76 -7.02 0.03
N VAL A 138 -5.43 -7.74 0.91
CA VAL A 138 -6.86 -7.57 1.17
C VAL A 138 -7.05 -6.77 2.45
N VAL A 139 -7.81 -5.68 2.37
CA VAL A 139 -8.24 -4.94 3.56
C VAL A 139 -9.75 -4.86 3.63
N GLU A 140 -10.31 -4.96 4.84
CA GLU A 140 -11.75 -4.90 5.07
C GLU A 140 -12.12 -3.72 5.97
N GLU A 141 -13.28 -3.14 5.71
CA GLU A 141 -13.79 -2.03 6.50
C GLU A 141 -14.05 -2.44 7.95
N VAL A 142 -13.67 -1.56 8.87
CA VAL A 142 -14.03 -1.64 10.30
C VAL A 142 -14.95 -0.47 10.67
N ARG A 143 -15.95 -0.76 11.49
CA ARG A 143 -16.96 0.21 11.97
C ARG A 143 -16.70 0.59 13.42
#